data_AF-A0A099YB36-F1
#
_entry.id   AF-A0A099YB36-F1
#
_cell.length_a   1.000
_cell.length_b   1.000
_cell.length_c   1.000
_cell.angle_alpha   90.00
_cell.angle_beta   90.00
_cell.angle_gamma   90.00
#
_symmetry.space_group_name_H-M   'P 1'
#
loop_
_entity.id
_entity.type
_entity.pdbx_description
1 polymer ?
#
loop_
_entity_poly.entity_id
_entity_poly.type
_entity_poly.pdbx_seq_one_letter_code
_entity_poly.pdbx_strand_id
1 'polypeptide(L)'
;MIIAIGRCVPENLSKSLKQQDNKIIRMVVLLSLIFSVCKISTGMIDALCTDHAYRQRYALIEKEIKKGEEQVISIPKLSYTPVTEYSLHWEITNDPNAYPNYLYKQYFKIKGVTLRE
;
A
#
# COMPACT_ATOMS: atom_id res chain seq x y z
N MET A 1 56.29 -10.59 14.47
CA MET A 1 56.24 -11.66 13.44
C MET A 1 54.79 -11.99 13.09
N ILE A 2 54.04 -11.04 12.52
CA ILE A 2 52.62 -11.20 12.15
C ILE A 2 52.44 -11.17 10.61
N ILE A 3 53.51 -10.87 9.87
CA ILE A 3 53.51 -10.66 8.41
C ILE A 3 53.60 -12.01 7.63
N ALA A 4 53.87 -13.13 8.30
CA ALA A 4 54.09 -14.42 7.61
C ALA A 4 52.82 -15.28 7.39
N ILE A 5 51.73 -15.02 8.10
CA ILE A 5 50.50 -15.85 8.00
C ILE A 5 49.75 -15.57 6.69
N GLY A 6 49.97 -14.41 6.06
CA GLY A 6 49.37 -14.06 4.77
C GLY A 6 49.90 -14.85 3.56
N ARG A 7 51.06 -15.52 3.67
CA ARG A 7 51.67 -16.30 2.57
C ARG A 7 51.30 -17.78 2.57
N CYS A 8 50.59 -18.28 3.58
CA CYS A 8 50.29 -19.71 3.74
C CYS A 8 48.84 -20.08 3.45
N VAL A 9 48.03 -19.16 2.90
CA VAL A 9 46.73 -19.55 2.35
C VAL A 9 46.97 -19.99 0.92
N PRO A 10 46.90 -21.30 0.59
CA PRO A 10 47.08 -21.75 -0.78
C PRO A 10 46.08 -21.03 -1.68
N GLU A 11 46.53 -20.54 -2.83
CA GLU A 11 45.71 -19.73 -3.74
C GLU A 11 44.38 -20.40 -4.10
N ASN A 12 44.37 -21.74 -4.12
CA ASN A 12 43.18 -22.55 -4.36
C ASN A 12 42.15 -22.43 -3.24
N LEU A 13 42.57 -22.31 -1.99
CA LEU A 13 41.69 -22.11 -0.84
C LEU A 13 41.13 -20.68 -0.81
N SER A 14 41.95 -19.67 -1.12
CA SER A 14 41.48 -18.27 -1.20
C SER A 14 40.50 -18.05 -2.35
N LYS A 15 40.72 -18.69 -3.51
CA LYS A 15 39.77 -18.69 -4.64
C LYS A 15 38.48 -19.43 -4.29
N SER A 16 38.57 -20.58 -3.61
CA SER A 16 37.40 -21.35 -3.17
C SER A 16 36.53 -20.58 -2.18
N LEU A 17 37.14 -19.94 -1.17
CA LEU A 17 36.43 -19.09 -0.20
C LEU A 17 35.74 -17.91 -0.89
N LYS A 18 36.44 -17.16 -1.76
CA LYS A 18 35.83 -16.07 -2.54
C LYS A 18 34.68 -16.54 -3.43
N GLN A 19 34.80 -17.74 -4.01
CA GLN A 19 33.76 -18.32 -4.84
C GLN A 19 32.54 -18.75 -4.01
N GLN A 20 32.76 -19.23 -2.78
CA GLN A 20 31.71 -19.58 -1.83
C GLN A 20 31.00 -18.33 -1.29
N ASP A 21 31.75 -17.27 -0.95
CA ASP A 21 31.21 -15.97 -0.55
C ASP A 21 30.36 -15.36 -1.66
N ASN A 22 30.83 -15.40 -2.90
CA ASN A 22 30.07 -14.94 -4.07
C ASN A 22 28.76 -15.72 -4.27
N LYS A 23 28.74 -17.03 -3.95
CA LYS A 23 27.51 -17.84 -4.00
C LYS A 23 26.53 -17.44 -2.90
N ILE A 24 27.03 -17.20 -1.68
CA ILE A 24 26.20 -16.78 -0.54
C ILE A 24 25.59 -15.41 -0.82
N ILE A 25 26.39 -14.43 -1.25
CA ILE A 25 25.92 -13.09 -1.62
C ILE A 25 24.84 -13.18 -2.70
N ARG A 26 25.07 -13.98 -3.76
CA ARG A 26 24.07 -14.20 -4.81
C ARG A 26 22.77 -14.78 -4.27
N MET A 27 22.83 -15.77 -3.36
CA MET A 27 21.63 -16.32 -2.73
C MET A 27 20.88 -15.28 -1.90
N VAL A 28 21.58 -14.48 -1.08
CA VAL A 28 20.95 -13.42 -0.28
C VAL A 28 20.26 -12.38 -1.16
N VAL A 29 20.90 -11.96 -2.26
CA VAL A 29 20.30 -11.04 -3.23
C VAL A 29 19.07 -11.65 -3.89
N LEU A 30 19.13 -12.92 -4.33
CA LEU A 30 18.00 -13.63 -4.91
C LEU A 30 16.82 -13.73 -3.94
N LEU A 31 17.07 -14.12 -2.69
CA LEU A 31 16.03 -14.18 -1.66
C LEU A 31 15.42 -12.80 -1.41
N SER A 32 16.25 -11.76 -1.29
CA SER A 32 15.79 -10.39 -1.07
C SER A 32 14.91 -9.89 -2.22
N LEU A 33 15.25 -10.24 -3.47
CA LEU A 33 14.44 -9.92 -4.63
C LEU A 33 13.10 -10.65 -4.60
N ILE A 34 13.07 -11.94 -4.29
CA ILE A 34 11.82 -12.71 -4.18
C ILE A 34 10.91 -12.12 -3.09
N PHE A 35 11.45 -11.84 -1.90
CA PHE A 35 10.69 -11.21 -0.82
C PHE A 35 10.16 -9.83 -1.22
N SER A 36 10.95 -9.04 -1.94
CA SER A 36 10.53 -7.73 -2.45
C SER A 36 9.37 -7.86 -3.43
N VAL A 37 9.42 -8.82 -4.36
CA VAL A 37 8.32 -9.10 -5.29
C VAL A 37 7.05 -9.44 -4.52
N CYS A 38 7.12 -10.34 -3.52
CA CYS A 38 5.94 -10.70 -2.71
C CYS A 38 5.34 -9.49 -1.97
N LYS A 39 6.18 -8.62 -1.40
CA LYS A 39 5.72 -7.41 -0.70
C LYS A 39 5.10 -6.38 -1.65
N ILE A 40 5.69 -6.19 -2.83
CA ILE A 40 5.13 -5.29 -3.84
C ILE A 40 3.79 -5.81 -4.36
N SER A 41 3.69 -7.11 -4.67
CA SER A 41 2.45 -7.70 -5.17
C SER A 41 1.30 -7.58 -4.16
N THR A 42 1.58 -7.81 -2.87
CA THR A 42 0.55 -7.66 -1.82
C THR A 42 0.11 -6.20 -1.66
N GLY A 43 1.03 -5.24 -1.67
CA GLY A 43 0.69 -3.82 -1.67
C GLY A 43 -0.08 -3.38 -2.91
N MET A 44 0.23 -3.94 -4.08
CA MET A 44 -0.50 -3.64 -5.31
C MET A 44 -1.93 -4.16 -5.29
N ILE A 45 -2.16 -5.39 -4.80
CA ILE A 45 -3.52 -5.94 -4.64
C ILE A 45 -4.31 -5.08 -3.65
N ASP A 46 -3.71 -4.72 -2.53
CA ASP A 46 -4.31 -3.87 -1.50
C ASP A 46 -4.71 -2.49 -2.06
N ALA A 47 -3.84 -1.88 -2.86
CA ALA A 47 -4.11 -0.61 -3.54
C ALA A 47 -5.25 -0.74 -4.57
N LEU A 48 -5.29 -1.81 -5.35
CA LEU A 48 -6.36 -2.07 -6.32
C LEU A 48 -7.73 -2.27 -5.63
N CYS A 49 -7.76 -3.06 -4.56
CA CYS A 49 -8.98 -3.26 -3.76
C CYS A 49 -9.46 -1.94 -3.13
N THR A 50 -8.52 -1.14 -2.63
CA THR A 50 -8.81 0.18 -2.05
C THR A 50 -9.36 1.17 -3.09
N ASP A 51 -8.72 1.28 -4.26
CA ASP A 51 -9.21 2.11 -5.37
C ASP A 51 -10.61 1.68 -5.81
N HIS A 52 -10.83 0.36 -5.93
CA HIS A 52 -12.14 -0.17 -6.27
C HIS A 52 -13.21 0.22 -5.24
N ALA A 53 -12.91 0.13 -3.94
CA ALA A 53 -13.84 0.51 -2.89
C ALA A 53 -14.20 2.01 -2.94
N TYR A 54 -13.23 2.90 -3.19
CA TYR A 54 -13.51 4.32 -3.36
C TYR A 54 -14.34 4.60 -4.62
N ARG A 55 -14.05 3.95 -5.75
CA ARG A 55 -14.85 4.08 -6.98
C ARG A 55 -16.30 3.67 -6.77
N GLN A 56 -16.53 2.56 -6.07
CA GLN A 56 -17.88 2.12 -5.69
C GLN A 56 -18.59 3.18 -4.84
N ARG A 57 -17.89 3.75 -3.86
CA ARG A 57 -18.42 4.84 -3.03
C ARG A 57 -18.81 6.06 -3.85
N TYR A 58 -17.94 6.53 -4.76
CA TYR A 58 -18.26 7.67 -5.62
C TYR A 58 -19.46 7.37 -6.53
N ALA A 59 -19.53 6.18 -7.11
CA ALA A 59 -20.67 5.76 -7.92
C ALA A 59 -21.99 5.76 -7.11
N LEU A 60 -21.95 5.35 -5.83
CA LEU A 60 -23.10 5.43 -4.94
C LEU A 60 -23.50 6.89 -4.66
N ILE A 61 -22.53 7.76 -4.35
CA ILE A 61 -22.79 9.18 -4.12
C ILE A 61 -23.42 9.82 -5.37
N GLU A 62 -22.84 9.62 -6.56
CA GLU A 62 -23.39 10.12 -7.82
C GLU A 62 -24.81 9.62 -8.10
N LYS A 63 -25.09 8.35 -7.77
CA LYS A 63 -26.45 7.79 -7.92
C LYS A 63 -27.44 8.46 -6.98
N GLU A 64 -27.05 8.77 -5.75
CA GLU A 64 -27.90 9.46 -4.78
C GLU A 64 -28.07 10.94 -5.13
N ILE A 65 -27.06 11.61 -5.68
CA ILE A 65 -27.14 13.00 -6.17
C ILE A 65 -28.22 13.13 -7.25
N LYS A 66 -28.32 12.16 -8.16
CA LYS A 66 -29.36 12.15 -9.21
C LYS A 66 -30.79 12.11 -8.66
N LYS A 67 -30.99 11.77 -7.37
CA LYS A 67 -32.30 11.80 -6.72
C LYS A 67 -32.62 13.17 -6.10
N GLY A 68 -31.63 14.05 -5.95
CA GLY A 68 -31.77 15.41 -5.43
C GLY A 68 -30.45 15.94 -4.85
N GLU A 69 -30.04 17.14 -5.27
CA GLU A 69 -28.77 17.76 -4.85
C GLU A 69 -28.82 18.39 -3.45
N GLU A 70 -30.01 18.71 -2.95
CA GLU A 70 -30.19 19.41 -1.67
C GLU A 70 -30.19 18.52 -0.41
N GLN A 71 -29.86 17.23 -0.55
CA GLN A 71 -29.89 16.27 0.56
C GLN A 71 -28.49 16.01 1.14
N VAL A 72 -28.46 15.67 2.44
CA VAL A 72 -27.27 15.05 3.06
C VAL A 72 -27.30 13.57 2.69
N ILE A 73 -26.25 13.09 2.01
CA ILE A 73 -26.20 11.72 1.51
C ILE A 73 -25.54 10.83 2.58
N SER A 74 -26.26 9.84 3.07
CA SER A 74 -25.73 8.83 4.00
C SER A 74 -25.25 7.60 3.22
N ILE A 75 -23.96 7.27 3.35
CA ILE A 75 -23.32 6.17 2.61
C ILE A 75 -22.62 5.19 3.55
N PRO A 76 -22.51 3.91 3.17
CA PRO A 76 -21.86 2.90 4.02
C PRO A 76 -20.35 3.11 4.15
N LYS A 77 -19.77 2.43 5.15
CA LYS A 77 -18.31 2.22 5.28
C LYS A 77 -17.70 1.64 4.01
N LEU A 78 -16.40 1.84 3.82
CA LEU A 78 -15.72 1.27 2.65
C LEU A 78 -15.89 -0.25 2.65
N SER A 79 -16.12 -0.82 1.47
CA SER A 79 -16.22 -2.28 1.28
C SER A 79 -14.88 -2.99 1.54
N TYR A 80 -13.79 -2.23 1.54
CA TYR A 80 -12.44 -2.72 1.78
C TYR A 80 -11.64 -1.73 2.62
N THR A 81 -10.98 -2.22 3.66
CA THR A 81 -10.00 -1.46 4.44
C THR A 81 -8.62 -2.01 4.11
N PRO A 82 -7.69 -1.18 3.62
CA PRO A 82 -6.35 -1.65 3.30
C PRO A 82 -5.62 -2.15 4.54
N VAL A 83 -4.77 -3.14 4.32
CA VAL A 83 -3.94 -3.75 5.37
C VAL A 83 -2.47 -3.31 5.24
N THR A 84 -2.07 -2.80 4.07
CA THR A 84 -0.69 -2.38 3.83
C THR A 84 -0.52 -0.88 4.01
N GLU A 85 0.67 -0.47 4.49
CA GLU A 85 1.01 0.94 4.72
C GLU A 85 1.07 1.78 3.42
N TYR A 86 1.05 1.13 2.25
CA TYR A 86 1.15 1.80 0.96
C TYR A 86 -0.18 2.31 0.42
N SER A 87 -1.30 1.92 1.06
CA SER A 87 -2.64 2.25 0.59
C SER A 87 -3.20 3.45 1.36
N LEU A 88 -3.67 4.46 0.62
CA LEU A 88 -4.35 5.62 1.20
C LEU A 88 -5.68 5.22 1.82
N HIS A 89 -5.77 5.33 3.14
CA HIS A 89 -7.00 5.08 3.89
C HIS A 89 -7.48 6.35 4.59
N TRP A 90 -8.68 6.78 4.23
CA TRP A 90 -9.44 7.79 4.94
C TRP A 90 -10.90 7.35 4.98
N GLU A 91 -11.51 7.51 6.13
CA GLU A 91 -12.91 7.18 6.33
C GLU A 91 -13.71 8.46 6.56
N ILE A 92 -14.94 8.46 6.09
CA ILE A 92 -15.90 9.54 6.34
C ILE A 92 -16.53 9.37 7.72
N THR A 93 -16.86 10.48 8.35
CA THR A 93 -17.44 10.51 9.68
C THR A 93 -18.94 10.82 9.64
N ASN A 94 -19.58 10.88 10.80
CA ASN A 94 -20.97 11.32 10.92
C ASN A 94 -21.13 12.85 10.81
N ASP A 95 -20.03 13.63 10.89
CA ASP A 95 -20.07 15.09 10.73
C ASP A 95 -19.83 15.48 9.26
N PRO A 96 -20.82 16.08 8.57
CA PRO A 96 -20.68 16.49 7.18
C PRO A 96 -19.65 17.62 6.97
N ASN A 97 -19.23 18.33 8.02
CA ASN A 97 -18.23 19.39 7.93
C ASN A 97 -16.82 18.94 8.35
N ALA A 98 -16.65 17.71 8.84
CA ALA A 98 -15.34 17.16 9.17
C ALA A 98 -14.54 16.82 7.90
N TYR A 99 -13.21 16.76 8.01
CA TYR A 99 -12.39 16.14 6.97
C TYR A 99 -12.59 14.62 7.00
N PRO A 100 -12.75 13.93 5.84
CA PRO A 100 -12.79 14.46 4.47
C PRO A 100 -14.22 14.78 3.95
N ASN A 101 -15.27 14.60 4.76
CA ASN A 101 -16.67 14.83 4.39
C ASN A 101 -16.93 16.19 3.70
N TYR A 102 -16.32 17.28 4.19
CA TYR A 102 -16.55 18.61 3.62
C TYR A 102 -16.03 18.75 2.16
N LEU A 103 -15.06 17.93 1.75
CA LEU A 103 -14.53 17.95 0.38
C LEU A 103 -15.60 17.52 -0.62
N TYR A 104 -16.46 16.58 -0.24
CA TYR A 104 -17.58 16.13 -1.06
C TYR A 104 -18.61 17.23 -1.30
N LYS A 105 -18.87 18.08 -0.29
CA LYS A 105 -19.76 19.23 -0.43
C LYS A 105 -19.25 20.20 -1.51
N GLN A 106 -17.94 20.47 -1.53
CA GLN A 106 -17.34 21.36 -2.53
C GLN A 106 -17.29 20.73 -3.92
N TYR A 107 -16.92 19.45 -4.01
CA TYR A 107 -16.75 18.76 -5.29
C TYR A 107 -18.09 18.45 -5.98
N PHE A 108 -19.05 17.91 -5.23
CA PHE A 108 -20.35 17.46 -5.76
C PHE A 108 -21.48 18.49 -5.62
N LYS A 109 -21.22 19.66 -5.00
CA LYS A 109 -22.23 20.71 -4.73
C LYS A 109 -23.46 20.23 -3.96
N ILE A 110 -23.28 19.26 -3.05
CA ILE A 110 -24.32 18.71 -2.16
C ILE A 110 -24.26 19.32 -0.75
N LYS A 111 -25.31 19.16 0.06
CA LYS A 111 -25.30 19.65 1.46
C LYS A 111 -24.24 18.97 2.33
N GLY A 112 -23.95 17.70 2.08
CA GLY A 112 -22.90 16.95 2.77
C GLY A 112 -23.00 15.45 2.57
N VAL A 113 -21.96 14.73 2.99
CA VAL A 113 -21.93 13.27 3.05
C VAL A 113 -21.73 12.86 4.50
N THR A 114 -22.41 11.81 4.94
CA THR A 114 -22.26 11.24 6.28
C THR A 114 -22.13 9.73 6.20
N LEU A 115 -21.49 9.15 7.21
CA LEU A 115 -21.41 7.70 7.34
C LEU A 115 -22.75 7.14 7.80
N ARG A 116 -23.21 6.06 7.16
CA ARG A 116 -24.36 5.28 7.59
C ARG A 116 -23.92 4.38 8.75
N GLU A 117 -24.58 4.51 9.89
CA GLU A 117 -24.41 3.62 11.05
C GLU A 117 -24.70 2.16 10.68
#